data_AF-A0A9P4HBE1-F1
#
_entry.id   AF-A0A9P4HBE1-F1
#
_cell.length_a   1.000
_cell.length_b   1.000
_cell.length_c   1.000
_cell.angle_alpha   90.00
_cell.angle_beta   90.00
_cell.angle_gamma   90.00
#
_symmetry.space_group_name_H-M   'P 1'
#
loop_
_entity.id
_entity.type
_entity.pdbx_description
1 polymer ?
#
loop_
_entity_poly.entity_id
_entity_poly.type
_entity_poly.pdbx_seq_one_letter_code
_entity_poly.pdbx_strand_id
1 'polypeptide(L)'
;MCQKCTPFYLAEAPQEMQDAIAHLNTLSRAIDEASRLCIKIEDGYREAGVVYHCTQLSARWPANFPQSKLDKLKETFDISSLAGYDAIFNPLHNIFSSIVELRATYLRFGGTPEQMCERAKKLEDTFKVLSVQLNGIRTAMELRIDDADALFELSRAMYETDDWGVRCAWHDPAGDDPVLNPVPFRLGEEWRLFRAWVVSLPETATAILAGRTLDEVALGMLYAEDEGFEDGDDSPKRRGVSWLSF
;
A
#
# COMPACT_ATOMS: atom_id res chain seq x y z
N MET A 1 42.26 0.43 3.78
CA MET A 1 41.86 1.20 4.98
C MET A 1 42.31 2.64 4.79
N CYS A 2 41.38 3.61 4.71
CA CYS A 2 41.74 5.02 4.52
C CYS A 2 42.20 5.61 5.87
N GLN A 3 43.46 6.01 5.96
CA GLN A 3 44.17 6.36 7.20
C GLN A 3 44.05 7.84 7.62
N LYS A 4 43.08 8.61 7.10
CA LYS A 4 42.97 10.06 7.34
C LYS A 4 41.54 10.60 7.49
N CYS A 5 40.62 9.83 8.06
CA CYS A 5 39.36 10.41 8.52
C CYS A 5 39.51 10.80 9.99
N THR A 6 40.11 11.97 10.24
CA THR A 6 40.07 12.58 11.57
C THR A 6 38.60 12.80 11.94
N PRO A 7 38.11 12.30 13.08
CA PRO A 7 36.73 12.52 13.48
C PRO A 7 36.52 14.02 13.68
N PHE A 8 35.79 14.65 12.75
CA PHE A 8 35.43 16.05 12.83
C PHE A 8 34.35 16.18 13.91
N TYR A 9 34.69 16.77 15.05
CA TYR A 9 33.71 17.01 16.12
C TYR A 9 32.76 18.11 15.63
N LEU A 10 31.50 17.74 15.35
CA LEU A 10 30.46 18.64 14.85
C LEU A 10 30.27 19.90 15.72
N ALA A 11 30.57 19.81 17.02
CA ALA A 11 30.50 20.92 17.97
C ALA A 11 31.51 22.05 17.71
N GLU A 12 32.60 21.77 16.98
CA GLU A 12 33.66 22.73 16.65
C GLU A 12 33.52 23.29 15.22
N ALA A 13 32.53 22.83 14.45
CA ALA A 13 32.28 23.30 13.10
C ALA A 13 31.71 24.74 13.12
N PRO A 14 31.99 25.56 12.08
CA PRO A 14 31.34 26.86 11.92
C PRO A 14 29.81 26.75 11.97
N GLN A 15 29.12 27.75 12.55
CA GLN A 15 27.66 27.73 12.71
C GLN A 15 26.94 27.44 11.39
N GLU A 16 27.38 28.06 10.30
CA GLU A 16 26.82 27.86 8.95
C GLU A 16 26.90 26.39 8.49
N MET A 17 27.97 25.68 8.87
CA MET A 17 28.11 24.26 8.58
C MET A 17 27.13 23.42 9.41
N GLN A 18 26.95 23.77 10.69
CA GLN A 18 25.99 23.09 11.56
C GLN A 18 24.56 23.30 11.04
N ASP A 19 24.20 24.51 10.63
CA ASP A 19 22.90 24.87 10.06
C ASP A 19 22.64 24.10 8.76
N ALA A 20 23.64 24.02 7.87
CA ALA A 20 23.54 23.25 6.63
C ALA A 20 23.35 21.75 6.89
N ILE A 21 24.07 21.18 7.87
CA ILE A 21 23.90 19.78 8.28
C ILE A 21 22.49 19.55 8.85
N ALA A 22 22.02 20.42 9.73
CA ALA A 22 20.69 20.33 10.33
C ALA A 22 19.59 20.39 9.26
N HIS A 23 19.75 21.25 8.25
CA HIS A 23 18.83 21.33 7.13
C HIS A 23 18.82 20.04 6.30
N LEU A 24 20.00 19.53 5.90
CA LEU A 24 20.11 18.27 5.16
C LEU A 24 19.54 17.08 5.94
N ASN A 25 19.71 17.03 7.26
CA ASN A 25 19.10 16.00 8.12
C ASN A 25 17.57 16.09 8.12
N THR A 26 17.01 17.29 8.08
CA THR A 26 15.55 17.48 7.98
C THR A 26 15.03 16.99 6.64
N LEU A 27 15.71 17.32 5.54
CA LEU A 27 15.38 16.81 4.21
C LEU A 27 15.53 15.29 4.11
N SER A 28 16.56 14.70 4.73
CA SER A 28 16.72 13.24 4.79
C SER A 28 15.52 12.57 5.44
N ARG A 29 15.04 13.08 6.58
CA ARG A 29 13.88 12.52 7.27
C ARG A 29 12.62 12.60 6.43
N ALA A 30 12.41 13.73 5.75
CA ALA A 30 11.26 13.90 4.85
C ALA A 30 11.29 12.93 3.67
N ILE A 31 12.48 12.68 3.10
CA ILE A 31 12.70 11.66 2.05
C ILE A 31 12.40 10.25 2.56
N ASP A 32 12.88 9.91 3.75
CA ASP A 32 12.61 8.61 4.36
C ASP A 32 11.11 8.42 4.63
N GLU A 33 10.42 9.47 5.08
CA GLU A 33 8.97 9.45 5.28
C GLU A 33 8.19 9.30 3.97
N ALA A 34 8.57 10.03 2.93
CA ALA A 34 7.96 9.90 1.61
C ALA A 34 8.17 8.48 1.03
N SER A 35 9.35 7.89 1.23
CA SER A 35 9.64 6.52 0.80
C SER A 35 8.73 5.50 1.51
N ARG A 36 8.53 5.65 2.82
CA ARG A 36 7.59 4.81 3.59
C ARG A 36 6.14 5.05 3.16
N LEU A 37 5.78 6.26 2.78
CA LEU A 37 4.45 6.57 2.30
C LEU A 37 4.13 5.85 0.98
N CYS A 38 5.09 5.74 0.05
CA CYS A 38 4.88 4.95 -1.17
C CYS A 38 4.48 3.50 -0.86
N ILE A 39 5.18 2.87 0.08
CA ILE A 39 4.88 1.51 0.53
C ILE A 39 3.47 1.43 1.12
N LYS A 40 3.12 2.35 2.02
CA LYS A 40 1.78 2.40 2.63
C LYS A 40 0.64 2.59 1.63
N ILE A 41 0.87 3.33 0.54
CA ILE A 41 -0.14 3.51 -0.52
C ILE A 41 -0.43 2.17 -1.21
N GLU A 42 0.60 1.37 -1.49
CA GLU A 42 0.42 0.03 -2.06
C GLU A 42 -0.24 -0.94 -1.07
N ASP A 43 0.13 -0.89 0.22
CA ASP A 43 -0.51 -1.70 1.27
C ASP A 43 -2.00 -1.40 1.35
N GLY A 44 -2.37 -0.11 1.41
CA GLY A 44 -3.77 0.30 1.44
C GLY A 44 -4.55 -0.09 0.18
N TYR A 45 -3.89 -0.13 -0.99
CA TYR A 45 -4.49 -0.68 -2.21
C TYR A 45 -4.80 -2.17 -2.10
N ARG A 46 -3.88 -2.98 -1.55
CA ARG A 46 -4.09 -4.41 -1.34
C ARG A 46 -5.26 -4.67 -0.40
N GLU A 47 -5.28 -3.96 0.73
CA GLU A 47 -6.37 -4.04 1.72
C GLU A 47 -7.72 -3.68 1.09
N ALA A 48 -7.79 -2.54 0.39
CA ALA A 48 -9.02 -2.12 -0.29
C ALA A 48 -9.42 -3.06 -1.43
N GLY A 49 -8.47 -3.70 -2.12
CA GLY A 49 -8.75 -4.70 -3.14
C GLY A 49 -9.43 -5.94 -2.56
N VAL A 50 -8.98 -6.42 -1.40
CA VAL A 50 -9.67 -7.49 -0.66
C VAL A 50 -11.08 -7.06 -0.28
N VAL A 51 -11.25 -5.86 0.29
CA VAL A 51 -12.57 -5.31 0.67
C VAL A 51 -13.52 -5.19 -0.52
N TYR A 52 -13.03 -4.63 -1.64
CA TYR A 52 -13.79 -4.52 -2.88
C TYR A 52 -14.22 -5.90 -3.38
N HIS A 53 -13.31 -6.88 -3.39
CA HIS A 53 -13.64 -8.21 -3.88
C HIS A 53 -14.58 -8.99 -2.96
N CYS A 54 -14.52 -8.73 -1.65
CA CYS A 54 -15.49 -9.25 -0.68
C CYS A 54 -16.91 -8.67 -0.83
N THR A 55 -17.08 -7.60 -1.61
CA THR A 55 -18.41 -7.09 -1.99
C THR A 55 -19.08 -8.07 -2.96
N GLN A 56 -20.30 -8.52 -2.64
CA GLN A 56 -21.07 -9.44 -3.49
C GLN A 56 -21.36 -8.81 -4.86
N LEU A 57 -21.37 -9.61 -5.94
CA LEU A 57 -21.61 -9.08 -7.30
C LEU A 57 -22.98 -8.40 -7.42
N SER A 58 -24.00 -8.95 -6.78
CA SER A 58 -25.35 -8.37 -6.69
C SER A 58 -25.35 -6.96 -6.07
N ALA A 59 -24.39 -6.67 -5.18
CA ALA A 59 -24.26 -5.41 -4.48
C ALA A 59 -23.27 -4.42 -5.12
N ARG A 60 -22.54 -4.82 -6.17
CA ARG A 60 -21.64 -3.91 -6.91
C ARG A 60 -22.37 -2.98 -7.90
N TRP A 61 -23.70 -3.05 -7.96
CA TRP A 61 -24.58 -2.13 -8.71
C TRP A 61 -25.73 -1.60 -7.85
N PRO A 62 -25.47 -0.92 -6.71
CA PRO A 62 -26.56 -0.37 -5.89
C PRO A 62 -27.21 0.80 -6.59
N ALA A 63 -28.55 0.89 -6.55
CA ALA A 63 -29.29 2.03 -7.09
C ALA A 63 -28.88 3.39 -6.47
N ASN A 64 -28.35 3.37 -5.24
CA ASN A 64 -27.98 4.57 -4.47
C ASN A 64 -26.47 4.81 -4.38
N PHE A 65 -25.65 4.14 -5.19
CA PHE A 65 -24.21 4.37 -5.23
C PHE A 65 -23.80 5.08 -6.53
N PRO A 66 -22.99 6.16 -6.48
CA PRO A 66 -22.65 6.90 -7.69
C PRO A 66 -21.95 6.04 -8.73
N GLN A 67 -22.50 5.94 -9.94
CA GLN A 67 -21.94 5.11 -11.03
C GLN A 67 -20.48 5.47 -11.32
N SER A 68 -20.13 6.76 -11.30
CA SER A 68 -18.76 7.21 -11.55
C SER A 68 -17.76 6.67 -10.53
N LYS A 69 -18.17 6.39 -9.29
CA LYS A 69 -17.34 5.73 -8.28
C LYS A 69 -17.20 4.23 -8.57
N LEU A 70 -18.28 3.56 -8.99
CA LEU A 70 -18.22 2.15 -9.39
C LEU A 70 -17.28 1.93 -10.57
N ASP A 71 -17.36 2.77 -11.60
CA ASP A 71 -16.50 2.68 -12.79
C ASP A 71 -15.02 2.79 -12.40
N LYS A 72 -14.73 3.72 -11.49
CA LYS A 72 -13.40 3.95 -10.93
C LYS A 72 -12.88 2.80 -10.08
N LEU A 73 -13.72 2.23 -9.20
CA LEU A 73 -13.38 1.05 -8.42
C LEU A 73 -13.11 -0.15 -9.35
N LYS A 74 -13.95 -0.33 -10.37
CA LYS A 74 -13.79 -1.38 -11.37
C LYS A 74 -12.48 -1.24 -12.14
N GLU A 75 -12.18 -0.05 -12.64
CA GLU A 75 -10.90 0.23 -13.31
C GLU A 75 -9.68 -0.09 -12.42
N THR A 76 -9.83 0.11 -11.10
CA THR A 76 -8.75 -0.03 -10.12
C THR A 76 -8.58 -1.49 -9.64
N PHE A 77 -9.65 -2.24 -9.48
CA PHE A 77 -9.65 -3.55 -8.80
C PHE A 77 -10.07 -4.74 -9.67
N ASP A 78 -10.70 -4.53 -10.84
CA ASP A 78 -10.99 -5.62 -11.82
C ASP A 78 -9.83 -5.83 -12.81
N ILE A 79 -8.60 -5.51 -12.41
CA ILE A 79 -7.40 -5.85 -13.17
C ILE A 79 -7.13 -7.36 -13.07
N SER A 80 -6.53 -7.93 -14.12
CA SER A 80 -6.28 -9.37 -14.22
C SER A 80 -4.88 -9.72 -14.71
N SER A 81 -3.97 -8.75 -14.69
CA SER A 81 -2.60 -8.92 -15.18
C SER A 81 -1.65 -7.94 -14.50
N LEU A 82 -0.38 -8.32 -14.42
CA LEU A 82 0.70 -7.46 -13.91
C LEU A 82 0.77 -6.12 -14.65
N ALA A 83 0.53 -6.12 -15.97
CA ALA A 83 0.50 -4.87 -16.75
C ALA A 83 -0.62 -3.91 -16.29
N GLY A 84 -1.75 -4.43 -15.81
CA GLY A 84 -2.83 -3.62 -15.23
C GLY A 84 -2.41 -3.01 -13.89
N TYR A 85 -1.71 -3.79 -13.05
CA TYR A 85 -1.12 -3.30 -11.81
C TYR A 85 -0.07 -2.21 -12.07
N ASP A 86 0.85 -2.46 -13.00
CA ASP A 86 1.88 -1.51 -13.40
C ASP A 86 1.26 -0.22 -13.95
N ALA A 87 0.15 -0.28 -14.69
CA ALA A 87 -0.54 0.92 -15.17
C ALA A 87 -1.04 1.81 -14.02
N ILE A 88 -1.48 1.22 -12.91
CA ILE A 88 -1.92 1.95 -11.71
C ILE A 88 -0.72 2.52 -10.94
N PHE A 89 0.35 1.74 -10.76
CA PHE A 89 1.44 2.08 -9.85
C PHE A 89 2.69 2.69 -10.48
N ASN A 90 2.83 2.66 -11.81
CA ASN A 90 3.97 3.28 -12.49
C ASN A 90 4.19 4.76 -12.11
N PRO A 91 3.16 5.62 -11.95
CA PRO A 91 3.36 6.97 -11.43
C PRO A 91 4.03 7.00 -10.04
N LEU A 92 3.63 6.11 -9.14
CA LEU A 92 4.20 6.01 -7.80
C LEU A 92 5.64 5.47 -7.84
N HIS A 93 5.90 4.44 -8.63
CA HIS A 93 7.23 3.84 -8.79
C HIS A 93 8.23 4.82 -9.42
N ASN A 94 7.79 5.65 -10.36
CA ASN A 94 8.60 6.72 -10.92
C ASN A 94 8.96 7.79 -9.88
N ILE A 95 8.03 8.18 -9.02
CA ILE A 95 8.29 9.10 -7.91
C ILE A 95 9.28 8.47 -6.92
N PHE A 96 9.06 7.20 -6.53
CA PHE A 96 9.95 6.49 -5.63
C PHE A 96 11.38 6.42 -6.18
N SER A 97 11.52 6.04 -7.46
CA SER A 97 12.82 6.02 -8.14
C SER A 97 13.48 7.40 -8.17
N SER A 98 12.70 8.45 -8.44
CA SER A 98 13.18 9.84 -8.41
C SER A 98 13.64 10.26 -7.01
N ILE A 99 12.94 9.84 -5.95
CA ILE A 99 13.33 10.11 -4.55
C ILE A 99 14.66 9.42 -4.22
N VAL A 100 14.83 8.16 -4.63
CA VAL A 100 16.07 7.40 -4.43
C VAL A 100 17.25 8.07 -5.16
N GLU A 101 17.06 8.46 -6.42
CA GLU A 101 18.07 9.17 -7.20
C GLU A 101 18.41 10.54 -6.59
N LEU A 102 17.39 11.28 -6.17
CA LEU A 102 17.53 12.59 -5.52
C LEU A 102 18.37 12.48 -4.24
N ARG A 103 18.08 11.47 -3.41
CA ARG A 103 18.86 11.16 -2.21
C ARG A 103 20.32 10.86 -2.55
N ALA A 104 20.57 9.96 -3.49
CA ALA A 104 21.93 9.56 -3.89
C ALA A 104 22.75 10.73 -4.47
N THR A 105 22.07 11.66 -5.15
CA THR A 105 22.70 12.79 -5.82
C THR A 105 23.03 13.93 -4.84
N TYR A 106 22.08 14.38 -4.04
CA TYR A 106 22.20 15.63 -3.28
C TYR A 106 22.39 15.46 -1.77
N LEU A 107 21.98 14.34 -1.18
CA LEU A 107 22.09 14.11 0.26
C LEU A 107 23.51 13.68 0.65
N ARG A 108 24.44 14.65 0.61
CA ARG A 108 25.85 14.47 0.94
C ARG A 108 26.29 15.48 1.99
N PHE A 109 26.87 15.00 3.07
CA PHE A 109 27.29 15.79 4.23
C PHE A 109 28.74 16.32 4.15
N GLY A 110 29.41 16.19 3.00
CA GLY A 110 30.79 16.66 2.81
C GLY A 110 30.91 17.86 1.86
N GLY A 111 31.84 18.77 2.11
CA GLY A 111 32.08 19.96 1.28
C GLY A 111 32.16 21.24 2.13
N THR A 112 32.21 22.40 1.46
CA THR A 112 32.11 23.70 2.16
C THR A 112 30.65 23.98 2.54
N PRO A 113 30.40 24.88 3.52
CA PRO A 113 29.04 25.27 3.89
C PRO A 113 28.20 25.75 2.70
N GLU A 114 28.78 26.53 1.79
CA GLU A 114 28.09 27.05 0.60
C GLU A 114 27.66 25.93 -0.34
N GLN A 115 28.55 24.95 -0.55
CA GLN A 115 28.24 23.77 -1.36
C GLN A 115 27.13 22.92 -0.73
N MET A 116 27.12 22.81 0.60
CA MET A 116 26.07 22.10 1.33
C MET A 116 24.72 22.82 1.22
N CYS A 117 24.72 24.15 1.39
CA CYS A 117 23.54 24.99 1.22
C CYS A 117 22.98 24.93 -0.20
N GLU A 118 23.84 24.97 -1.22
CA GLU A 118 23.41 24.85 -2.62
C GLU A 118 22.77 23.48 -2.90
N ARG A 119 23.36 22.40 -2.39
CA ARG A 119 22.79 21.04 -2.52
C ARG A 119 21.47 20.92 -1.75
N ALA A 120 21.40 21.44 -0.53
CA ALA A 120 20.17 21.43 0.27
C ALA A 120 19.04 22.15 -0.46
N LYS A 121 19.33 23.32 -1.06
CA LYS A 121 18.34 24.05 -1.87
C LYS A 121 17.86 23.25 -3.09
N LYS A 122 18.78 22.68 -3.87
CA LYS A 122 18.42 21.84 -5.03
C LYS A 122 17.60 20.61 -4.62
N LEU A 123 17.97 19.99 -3.51
CA LEU A 123 17.27 18.87 -2.90
C LEU A 123 15.84 19.27 -2.50
N GLU A 124 15.69 20.37 -1.77
CA GLU A 124 14.41 20.91 -1.31
C GLU A 124 13.49 21.27 -2.49
N ASP A 125 13.99 22.03 -3.46
CA ASP A 125 13.20 22.47 -4.62
C ASP A 125 12.66 21.27 -5.42
N THR A 126 13.51 20.26 -5.65
CA THR A 126 13.11 19.06 -6.38
C THR A 126 12.17 18.18 -5.55
N PHE A 127 12.49 17.98 -4.27
CA PHE A 127 11.67 17.17 -3.36
C PHE A 127 10.28 17.77 -3.17
N LYS A 128 10.14 19.10 -3.17
CA LYS A 128 8.84 19.79 -3.08
C LYS A 128 7.93 19.43 -4.26
N VAL A 129 8.46 19.36 -5.48
CA VAL A 129 7.68 18.95 -6.65
C VAL A 129 7.22 17.50 -6.52
N LEU A 130 8.13 16.59 -6.16
CA LEU A 130 7.82 15.17 -5.96
C LEU A 130 6.79 14.97 -4.83
N SER A 131 6.89 15.74 -3.75
CA SER A 131 5.96 15.68 -2.61
C SER A 131 4.54 16.06 -3.00
N VAL A 132 4.38 17.07 -3.87
CA VAL A 132 3.06 17.44 -4.40
C VAL A 132 2.47 16.32 -5.24
N GLN A 133 3.28 15.71 -6.12
CA GLN A 133 2.83 14.58 -6.95
C GLN A 133 2.46 13.36 -6.09
N LEU A 134 3.29 13.01 -5.10
CA LEU A 134 3.04 11.92 -4.17
C LEU A 134 1.75 12.13 -3.39
N ASN A 135 1.51 13.34 -2.88
CA ASN A 135 0.26 13.66 -2.20
C ASN A 135 -0.96 13.57 -3.13
N GLY A 136 -0.81 13.91 -4.41
CA GLY A 136 -1.85 13.72 -5.42
C GLY A 136 -2.24 12.26 -5.59
N ILE A 137 -1.24 11.37 -5.74
CA ILE A 137 -1.45 9.92 -5.83
C ILE A 137 -2.08 9.39 -4.54
N ARG A 138 -1.53 9.78 -3.38
CA ARG A 138 -2.05 9.40 -2.07
C ARG A 138 -3.53 9.73 -1.94
N THR A 139 -3.90 10.99 -2.21
CA THR A 139 -5.29 11.46 -2.12
C THR A 139 -6.21 10.67 -3.05
N ALA A 140 -5.75 10.41 -4.29
CA ALA A 140 -6.52 9.63 -5.24
C ALA A 140 -6.74 8.19 -4.77
N MET A 141 -5.73 7.57 -4.16
CA MET A 141 -5.83 6.21 -3.61
C MET A 141 -6.69 6.17 -2.34
N GLU A 142 -6.53 7.11 -1.41
CA GLU A 142 -7.38 7.23 -0.21
C GLU A 142 -8.87 7.33 -0.60
N LEU A 143 -9.20 8.09 -1.63
CA LEU A 143 -10.58 8.14 -2.16
C LEU A 143 -11.07 6.80 -2.70
N ARG A 144 -10.19 5.98 -3.30
CA ARG A 144 -10.56 4.62 -3.77
C ARG A 144 -10.77 3.66 -2.61
N ILE A 145 -9.94 3.76 -1.58
CA ILE A 145 -10.08 2.99 -0.34
C ILE A 145 -11.43 3.32 0.32
N ASP A 146 -11.72 4.60 0.53
CA ASP A 146 -12.99 5.04 1.12
C ASP A 146 -14.21 4.60 0.28
N ASP A 147 -14.11 4.66 -1.06
CA ASP A 147 -15.17 4.21 -1.97
C ASP A 147 -15.38 2.69 -1.90
N ALA A 148 -14.31 1.89 -1.76
CA ALA A 148 -14.37 0.43 -1.61
C ALA A 148 -15.01 0.05 -0.26
N ASP A 149 -14.60 0.70 0.83
CA ASP A 149 -15.20 0.50 2.16
C ASP A 149 -16.69 0.85 2.17
N ALA A 150 -17.07 1.98 1.58
CA ALA A 150 -18.47 2.39 1.49
C ALA A 150 -19.31 1.38 0.69
N LEU A 151 -18.77 0.85 -0.41
CA LEU A 151 -19.44 -0.18 -1.21
C LEU A 151 -19.58 -1.49 -0.43
N PHE A 152 -18.55 -1.90 0.30
CA PHE A 152 -18.57 -3.09 1.12
C PHE A 152 -19.59 -2.99 2.26
N GLU A 153 -19.67 -1.84 2.95
CA GLU A 153 -20.68 -1.63 3.99
C GLU A 153 -22.11 -1.66 3.44
N LEU A 154 -22.35 -1.14 2.24
CA LEU A 154 -23.64 -1.30 1.56
C LEU A 154 -23.94 -2.77 1.24
N SER A 155 -22.95 -3.51 0.74
CA SER A 155 -23.11 -4.95 0.49
C SER A 155 -23.39 -5.72 1.77
N ARG A 156 -22.78 -5.34 2.90
CA ARG A 156 -23.05 -5.94 4.20
C ARG A 156 -24.47 -5.68 4.67
N ALA A 157 -25.05 -4.52 4.37
CA ALA A 157 -26.44 -4.21 4.68
C ALA A 157 -27.45 -4.99 3.81
N MET A 158 -27.02 -5.46 2.63
CA MET A 158 -27.84 -6.18 1.65
C MET A 158 -27.64 -7.71 1.70
N TYR A 159 -27.14 -8.26 2.82
CA TYR A 159 -26.68 -9.64 2.90
C TYR A 159 -27.72 -10.67 2.39
N GLU A 160 -27.27 -11.57 1.54
CA GLU A 160 -28.00 -12.80 1.22
C GLU A 160 -28.06 -13.70 2.47
N THR A 161 -29.22 -14.30 2.72
CA THR A 161 -29.38 -15.35 3.73
C THR A 161 -29.69 -16.69 3.09
N ASP A 162 -29.27 -17.78 3.72
CA ASP A 162 -29.75 -19.12 3.38
C ASP A 162 -31.19 -19.37 3.85
N ASP A 163 -31.68 -20.59 3.64
CA ASP A 163 -33.01 -21.05 4.04
C ASP A 163 -33.25 -20.98 5.56
N TRP A 164 -32.19 -20.84 6.36
CA TRP A 164 -32.21 -20.75 7.81
C TRP A 164 -32.10 -19.30 8.32
N GLY A 165 -32.03 -18.33 7.40
CA GLY A 165 -31.85 -16.92 7.72
C GLY A 165 -30.43 -16.56 8.13
N VAL A 166 -29.46 -17.46 7.92
CA VAL A 166 -28.04 -17.21 8.22
C VAL A 166 -27.44 -16.44 7.05
N ARG A 167 -26.71 -15.36 7.34
CA ARG A 167 -25.96 -14.61 6.33
C ARG A 167 -25.00 -15.55 5.59
N CYS A 168 -24.98 -15.45 4.27
CA CYS A 168 -24.05 -16.16 3.41
C CYS A 168 -23.37 -15.19 2.45
N ALA A 169 -22.12 -14.84 2.70
CA ALA A 169 -21.24 -14.23 1.71
C ALA A 169 -20.39 -15.30 1.03
N TRP A 170 -20.02 -15.08 -0.23
CA TRP A 170 -19.19 -16.03 -0.99
C TRP A 170 -17.85 -16.32 -0.31
N HIS A 171 -17.31 -15.31 0.40
CA HIS A 171 -16.03 -15.35 1.10
C HIS A 171 -16.14 -15.87 2.53
N ASP A 172 -17.34 -16.11 3.08
CA ASP A 172 -17.45 -16.64 4.45
C ASP A 172 -16.75 -18.02 4.50
N PRO A 173 -15.97 -18.31 5.56
CA PRO A 173 -15.27 -19.57 5.64
C PRO A 173 -16.27 -20.73 5.81
N ALA A 174 -16.05 -21.80 5.08
CA ALA A 174 -16.83 -23.03 5.10
C ALA A 174 -15.93 -24.25 5.25
N GLY A 175 -16.53 -25.44 5.35
CA GLY A 175 -15.84 -26.72 5.49
C GLY A 175 -15.91 -27.31 6.91
N ASP A 176 -15.33 -28.50 7.07
CA ASP A 176 -15.34 -29.24 8.34
C ASP A 176 -14.45 -28.57 9.41
N ASP A 177 -13.43 -27.82 8.99
CA ASP A 177 -12.54 -27.05 9.85
C ASP A 177 -12.26 -25.66 9.26
N PRO A 178 -13.18 -24.70 9.44
CA PRO A 178 -13.07 -23.35 8.86
C PRO A 178 -11.98 -22.50 9.52
N VAL A 179 -11.39 -22.96 10.63
CA VAL A 179 -10.31 -22.26 11.33
C VAL A 179 -8.95 -22.71 10.81
N LEU A 180 -8.74 -24.03 10.66
CA LEU A 180 -7.45 -24.56 10.19
C LEU A 180 -7.35 -24.68 8.66
N ASN A 181 -8.47 -24.83 7.97
CA ASN A 181 -8.52 -24.99 6.51
C ASN A 181 -9.69 -24.21 5.89
N PRO A 182 -9.69 -22.86 5.98
CA PRO A 182 -10.79 -22.07 5.46
C PRO A 182 -10.90 -22.23 3.95
N VAL A 183 -12.09 -22.61 3.48
CA VAL A 183 -12.48 -22.55 2.07
C VAL A 183 -13.64 -21.57 1.90
N PRO A 184 -13.69 -20.79 0.80
CA PRO A 184 -14.82 -19.91 0.54
C PRO A 184 -16.13 -20.68 0.44
N PHE A 185 -17.19 -20.14 1.04
CA PHE A 185 -18.54 -20.69 0.99
C PHE A 185 -19.03 -20.92 -0.44
N ARG A 186 -18.65 -20.05 -1.40
CA ARG A 186 -18.95 -20.23 -2.83
C ARG A 186 -17.74 -19.92 -3.71
N LEU A 187 -17.30 -20.90 -4.51
CA LEU A 187 -16.25 -20.75 -5.53
C LEU A 187 -16.83 -20.32 -6.90
N GLY A 188 -17.64 -19.25 -6.88
CA GLY A 188 -18.35 -18.75 -8.05
C GLY A 188 -17.57 -17.73 -8.88
N GLU A 189 -18.30 -16.86 -9.56
CA GLU A 189 -17.74 -15.77 -10.35
C GLU A 189 -16.95 -14.78 -9.50
N GLU A 190 -17.39 -14.52 -8.26
CA GLU A 190 -16.67 -13.68 -7.29
C GLU A 190 -15.26 -14.20 -7.00
N TRP A 191 -15.12 -15.51 -6.75
CA TRP A 191 -13.83 -16.15 -6.52
C TRP A 191 -12.92 -16.05 -7.74
N ARG A 192 -13.50 -16.20 -8.95
CA ARG A 192 -12.76 -16.05 -10.21
C ARG A 192 -12.22 -14.63 -10.38
N LEU A 193 -13.03 -13.61 -10.09
CA LEU A 193 -12.62 -12.21 -10.16
C LEU A 193 -11.56 -11.87 -9.12
N PHE A 194 -11.74 -12.34 -7.88
CA PHE A 194 -10.75 -12.17 -6.82
C PHE A 194 -9.40 -12.80 -7.19
N ARG A 195 -9.38 -14.05 -7.66
CA ARG A 195 -8.15 -14.71 -8.13
C ARG A 195 -7.50 -13.98 -9.30
N ALA A 196 -8.28 -13.44 -10.22
CA ALA A 196 -7.77 -12.65 -11.34
C ALA A 196 -7.07 -11.38 -10.84
N TRP A 197 -7.63 -10.71 -9.83
CA TRP A 197 -6.96 -9.61 -9.16
C TRP A 197 -5.71 -10.05 -8.40
N VAL A 198 -5.76 -11.12 -7.60
CA VAL A 198 -4.60 -11.64 -6.86
C VAL A 198 -3.43 -11.97 -7.78
N VAL A 199 -3.67 -12.62 -8.93
CA VAL A 199 -2.59 -12.94 -9.89
C VAL A 199 -1.98 -11.71 -10.56
N SER A 200 -2.66 -10.56 -10.52
CA SER A 200 -2.12 -9.30 -11.04
C SER A 200 -1.06 -8.66 -10.12
N LEU A 201 -0.97 -9.11 -8.86
CA LEU A 201 -0.09 -8.53 -7.86
C LEU A 201 1.35 -9.06 -8.00
N PRO A 202 2.39 -8.21 -7.88
CA PRO A 202 3.79 -8.63 -8.05
C PRO A 202 4.24 -9.64 -6.99
N GLU A 203 3.76 -9.53 -5.75
CA GLU A 203 4.05 -10.48 -4.67
C GLU A 203 3.50 -11.88 -4.95
N THR A 204 2.38 -11.98 -5.69
CA THR A 204 1.82 -13.29 -6.08
C THR A 204 2.77 -14.03 -7.01
N ALA A 205 3.40 -13.34 -7.96
CA ALA A 205 4.41 -13.95 -8.82
C ALA A 205 5.61 -14.46 -8.00
N THR A 206 6.05 -13.68 -7.01
CA THR A 206 7.15 -14.07 -6.10
C THR A 206 6.77 -15.30 -5.25
N ALA A 207 5.56 -15.33 -4.69
CA ALA A 207 5.06 -16.45 -3.91
C ALA A 207 4.94 -17.75 -4.73
N ILE A 208 4.49 -17.64 -5.99
CA ILE A 208 4.41 -18.78 -6.91
C ILE A 208 5.81 -19.32 -7.24
N LEU A 209 6.79 -18.44 -7.47
CA LEU A 209 8.19 -18.85 -7.66
C LEU A 209 8.77 -19.56 -6.43
N ALA A 210 8.30 -19.21 -5.23
CA ALA A 210 8.63 -19.89 -3.98
C ALA A 210 7.88 -21.21 -3.76
N GLY A 211 7.00 -21.62 -4.69
CA GLY A 211 6.32 -22.91 -4.69
C GLY A 211 4.88 -22.91 -4.16
N ARG A 212 4.33 -21.75 -3.79
CA ARG A 212 2.91 -21.63 -3.41
C ARG A 212 2.00 -21.69 -4.65
N THR A 213 0.82 -22.25 -4.49
CA THR A 213 -0.25 -22.18 -5.49
C THR A 213 -0.96 -20.82 -5.44
N LEU A 214 -1.60 -20.41 -6.54
CA LEU A 214 -2.41 -19.18 -6.56
C LEU A 214 -3.53 -19.22 -5.51
N ASP A 215 -4.12 -20.39 -5.28
CA ASP A 215 -5.23 -20.55 -4.32
C ASP A 215 -4.72 -20.40 -2.89
N GLU A 216 -3.55 -20.95 -2.55
CA GLU A 216 -2.91 -20.72 -1.24
C GLU A 216 -2.57 -19.24 -1.00
N VAL A 217 -2.19 -18.50 -2.04
CA VAL A 217 -1.95 -17.05 -1.93
C VAL A 217 -3.27 -16.31 -1.73
N ALA A 218 -4.27 -16.58 -2.57
CA ALA A 218 -5.58 -15.93 -2.50
C ALA A 218 -6.30 -16.21 -1.16
N LEU A 219 -6.29 -17.45 -0.68
CA LEU A 219 -6.84 -17.81 0.63
C LEU A 219 -6.08 -17.13 1.76
N GLY A 220 -4.75 -17.06 1.66
CA GLY A 220 -3.93 -16.29 2.60
C GLY A 220 -4.32 -14.80 2.63
N MET A 221 -4.56 -14.17 1.48
CA MET A 221 -5.02 -12.78 1.45
C MET A 221 -6.44 -12.59 2.01
N LEU A 222 -7.31 -13.59 1.83
CA LEU A 222 -8.71 -13.51 2.24
C LEU A 222 -8.90 -13.79 3.74
N TYR A 223 -8.09 -14.69 4.30
CA TYR A 223 -8.28 -15.25 5.64
C TYR A 223 -7.09 -15.11 6.58
N ALA A 224 -5.95 -14.53 6.15
CA ALA A 224 -4.89 -14.23 7.10
C ALA A 224 -5.45 -13.32 8.20
N GLU A 225 -5.60 -13.90 9.38
CA GLU A 225 -5.67 -13.12 10.61
C GLU A 225 -4.35 -12.34 10.70
N ASP A 226 -4.41 -11.07 11.13
CA ASP A 226 -3.20 -10.32 11.46
C ASP A 226 -2.38 -11.19 12.43
N GLU A 227 -1.34 -11.87 11.94
CA GLU A 227 -0.38 -12.59 12.77
C GLU A 227 0.43 -11.55 13.56
N GLY A 228 -0.19 -10.89 14.53
CA GLY A 228 0.46 -9.91 15.40
C GLY A 228 -0.47 -8.91 16.08
N PHE A 229 -0.53 -9.02 17.42
CA PHE A 229 -0.97 -8.04 18.44
C PHE A 229 -2.37 -8.22 19.05
N GLU A 230 -2.56 -9.36 19.73
CA GLU A 230 -3.21 -9.36 21.05
C GLU A 230 -2.33 -8.56 22.05
N ASP A 231 -2.36 -7.23 21.97
CA ASP A 231 -2.08 -6.36 23.11
C ASP A 231 -3.26 -5.40 23.23
N GLY A 232 -3.91 -5.48 24.40
CA GLY A 232 -5.20 -4.88 24.73
C GLY A 232 -5.18 -3.35 24.75
N ASP A 233 -5.43 -2.75 23.60
CA ASP A 233 -5.78 -1.34 23.48
C ASP A 233 -7.04 -1.21 22.61
N ASP A 234 -8.10 -0.71 23.23
CA ASP A 234 -9.51 -0.68 22.79
C ASP A 234 -9.78 0.41 21.73
N SER A 235 -8.79 0.72 20.90
CA SER A 235 -8.97 1.62 19.77
C SER A 235 -9.45 0.84 18.53
N PRO A 236 -10.29 1.42 17.65
CA PRO A 236 -10.67 0.78 16.40
C PRO A 236 -9.44 0.67 15.50
N LYS A 237 -8.72 -0.45 15.62
CA LYS A 237 -7.57 -0.78 14.79
C LYS A 237 -8.07 -1.01 13.36
N ARG A 238 -7.65 -0.17 12.43
CA ARG A 238 -7.74 -0.49 10.99
C ARG A 238 -6.92 -1.76 10.77
N ARG A 239 -7.52 -2.77 10.12
CA ARG A 239 -6.85 -4.02 9.72
C ARG A 239 -5.64 -3.63 8.88
N GLY A 240 -4.45 -3.82 9.42
CA GLY A 240 -3.21 -3.33 8.83
C GLY A 240 -2.29 -4.51 8.64
N VAL A 241 -2.50 -5.26 7.56
CA VAL A 241 -1.69 -6.46 7.31
C VAL A 241 -0.34 -6.01 6.77
N SER A 242 0.72 -6.23 7.53
CA SER A 242 2.09 -5.97 7.09
C SER A 242 2.56 -7.11 6.17
N TRP A 243 2.29 -6.98 4.86
CA TRP A 243 2.68 -7.95 3.83
C TRP A 243 4.19 -8.02 3.52
N LEU A 244 5.03 -7.27 4.24
CA LEU A 244 6.47 -7.11 3.95
C LEU A 244 7.40 -8.08 4.70
N SER A 245 6.87 -9.20 5.19
CA SER A 245 7.70 -10.28 5.76
C SER A 245 8.11 -11.29 4.67
N PHE A 246 8.73 -10.84 3.60
CA PHE A 246 9.31 -11.69 2.54
C PHE A 246 10.71 -11.20 2.14
#